data_AF-A0A2V5XNM2-F1
#
_entry.id   AF-A0A2V5XNM2-F1
#
_cell.length_a   1.000
_cell.length_b   1.000
_cell.length_c   1.000
_cell.angle_alpha   90.00
_cell.angle_beta   90.00
_cell.angle_gamma   90.00
#
_symmetry.space_group_name_H-M   'P 1'
#
loop_
_entity.id
_entity.type
_entity.pdbx_description
1 polymer ?
#
loop_
_entity_poly.entity_id
_entity_poly.type
_entity_poly.pdbx_seq_one_letter_code
_entity_poly.pdbx_strand_id
1 'polypeptide(L)'
;KGGEKAYAVLHKALSGTGKIGIAKVVISNREHLAAVKPDGLFMILELMHFASEILSAEVLKNGSTTAVSDKEYKMAQALIESMTVSWEPEKYRDEYRNALMEIIEQKAQHKEITTKAPAPPAPTNVVDLVKVLQDSLSRTQAVRQKRSAARPGGRRSTGALVKQRRRAGAFG
;
A
#
# COMPACT_ATOMS: atom_id res chain seq x y z
N LYS A 1 -36.61 -6.14 -2.62
CA LYS A 1 -36.54 -6.84 -1.32
C LYS A 1 -36.64 -8.34 -1.61
N GLY A 2 -35.57 -9.12 -1.40
CA GLY A 2 -35.51 -10.54 -1.80
C GLY A 2 -34.10 -11.09 -2.04
N GLY A 3 -33.10 -10.22 -2.20
CA GLY A 3 -31.71 -10.63 -2.45
C GLY A 3 -30.98 -11.20 -1.23
N GLU A 4 -31.39 -10.86 -0.01
CA GLU A 4 -30.70 -11.26 1.22
C GLU A 4 -30.65 -12.79 1.40
N LYS A 5 -31.77 -13.48 1.14
CA LYS A 5 -31.82 -14.94 1.22
C LYS A 5 -30.95 -15.61 0.14
N ALA A 6 -30.99 -15.08 -1.09
CA ALA A 6 -30.15 -15.59 -2.18
C ALA A 6 -28.66 -15.37 -1.89
N TYR A 7 -28.29 -14.20 -1.37
CA TYR A 7 -26.95 -13.87 -0.92
C TYR A 7 -26.46 -14.84 0.15
N ALA A 8 -27.26 -15.05 1.20
CA ALA A 8 -26.91 -15.94 2.31
C ALA A 8 -26.73 -17.40 1.86
N VAL A 9 -27.60 -17.87 0.95
CA VAL A 9 -27.48 -19.21 0.38
C VAL A 9 -26.19 -19.35 -0.44
N LEU A 10 -25.90 -18.37 -1.31
CA LEU A 10 -24.69 -18.40 -2.14
C LEU A 10 -23.42 -18.32 -1.29
N HIS A 11 -23.37 -17.40 -0.33
CA HIS A 11 -22.25 -17.28 0.61
C HIS A 11 -22.00 -18.61 1.32
N LYS A 12 -23.03 -19.21 1.93
CA LYS A 12 -22.93 -20.51 2.61
C LYS A 12 -22.48 -21.64 1.67
N ALA A 13 -22.98 -21.68 0.45
CA ALA A 13 -22.62 -22.69 -0.54
C ALA A 13 -21.15 -22.58 -0.97
N LEU A 14 -20.67 -21.36 -1.25
CA LEU A 14 -19.27 -21.14 -1.63
C LEU A 14 -18.33 -21.42 -0.45
N SER A 15 -18.68 -20.95 0.75
CA SER A 15 -17.89 -21.21 1.97
C SER A 15 -17.79 -22.69 2.29
N GLY A 16 -18.89 -23.44 2.15
CA GLY A 16 -18.91 -24.88 2.43
C GLY A 16 -18.21 -25.73 1.36
N THR A 17 -18.14 -25.26 0.11
CA THR A 17 -17.56 -26.02 -1.01
C THR A 17 -16.11 -25.67 -1.31
N GLY A 18 -15.58 -24.58 -0.73
CA GLY A 18 -14.24 -24.07 -1.00
C GLY A 18 -14.06 -23.56 -2.44
N LYS A 19 -15.16 -23.26 -3.13
CA LYS A 19 -15.16 -22.81 -4.53
C LYS A 19 -15.37 -21.30 -4.61
N ILE A 20 -14.99 -20.74 -5.76
CA ILE A 20 -15.24 -19.35 -6.13
C ILE A 20 -16.15 -19.32 -7.37
N GLY A 21 -16.97 -18.28 -7.48
CA GLY A 21 -17.77 -18.02 -8.68
C GLY A 21 -16.98 -17.17 -9.67
N ILE A 22 -17.01 -17.51 -10.95
CA ILE A 22 -16.49 -16.64 -12.03
C ILE A 22 -17.67 -16.00 -12.74
N ALA A 23 -17.60 -14.69 -12.92
CA ALA A 23 -18.67 -13.92 -13.55
C ALA A 23 -18.10 -12.84 -14.46
N LYS A 24 -18.93 -12.37 -15.39
CA LYS A 24 -18.73 -11.13 -16.12
C LYS A 24 -19.61 -10.07 -15.47
N VAL A 25 -19.02 -8.94 -15.12
CA VAL A 25 -19.72 -7.82 -14.49
C VAL A 25 -19.54 -6.57 -15.33
N VAL A 26 -20.58 -5.75 -15.43
CA VAL A 26 -20.49 -4.44 -16.07
C VAL A 26 -20.39 -3.39 -14.99
N ILE A 27 -19.29 -2.65 -14.97
CA ILE A 27 -19.09 -1.51 -14.07
C ILE A 27 -18.99 -0.27 -14.94
N SER A 28 -19.87 0.69 -14.68
CA SER A 28 -20.07 1.84 -15.57
C SER A 28 -20.40 1.38 -16.99
N ASN A 29 -19.49 1.56 -17.95
CA ASN A 29 -19.69 1.23 -19.36
C ASN A 29 -18.70 0.17 -19.88
N ARG A 30 -18.07 -0.61 -19.00
CA ARG A 30 -17.10 -1.65 -19.39
C ARG A 30 -17.41 -2.99 -18.73
N GLU A 31 -17.28 -4.06 -19.52
CA GLU A 31 -17.35 -5.44 -19.03
C GLU A 31 -16.00 -5.82 -18.42
N HIS A 32 -16.05 -6.46 -17.26
CA HIS A 32 -14.90 -6.97 -16.53
C HIS A 32 -15.11 -8.46 -16.22
N LEU A 33 -14.03 -9.24 -16.28
CA LEU A 33 -13.99 -10.56 -15.69
C LEU A 33 -13.83 -10.41 -14.17
N ALA A 34 -14.60 -11.16 -13.38
CA ALA A 34 -14.53 -11.06 -11.93
C ALA A 34 -14.68 -12.43 -11.25
N ALA A 35 -14.00 -12.57 -10.12
CA ALA A 35 -14.18 -13.67 -9.20
C ALA A 35 -14.99 -13.21 -7.98
N VAL A 36 -16.01 -13.97 -7.62
CA VAL A 36 -16.82 -13.78 -6.41
C VAL A 36 -16.45 -14.87 -5.42
N LYS A 37 -15.94 -14.47 -4.25
CA LYS A 37 -15.52 -15.41 -3.21
C LYS A 37 -16.06 -15.00 -1.83
N PRO A 38 -16.36 -15.97 -0.96
CA PRO A 38 -16.71 -15.67 0.42
C PRO A 38 -15.45 -15.29 1.21
N ASP A 39 -15.55 -14.27 2.06
CA ASP A 39 -14.54 -13.89 3.05
C ASP A 39 -15.22 -13.52 4.37
N GLY A 40 -14.98 -14.33 5.40
CA GLY A 40 -15.68 -14.20 6.68
C GLY A 40 -17.20 -14.15 6.51
N LEU A 41 -17.81 -13.05 6.95
CA LEU A 41 -19.27 -12.81 6.89
C LEU A 41 -19.74 -12.18 5.57
N PHE A 42 -18.83 -11.85 4.66
CA PHE A 42 -19.12 -11.11 3.42
C PHE A 42 -18.68 -11.89 2.18
N MET A 43 -19.03 -11.37 1.01
CA MET A 43 -18.50 -11.79 -0.28
C MET A 43 -17.65 -10.67 -0.84
N ILE A 44 -16.51 -11.04 -1.42
CA ILE A 44 -15.58 -10.16 -2.10
C ILE A 44 -15.73 -10.38 -3.60
N LEU A 45 -15.72 -9.27 -4.35
CA LEU A 45 -15.61 -9.25 -5.80
C LEU A 45 -14.18 -8.83 -6.18
N GLU A 46 -13.43 -9.72 -6.81
CA GLU A 46 -12.10 -9.43 -7.34
C GLU A 46 -12.18 -9.26 -8.85
N LEU A 47 -11.76 -8.11 -9.35
CA LEU A 47 -11.66 -7.87 -10.79
C LEU A 47 -10.38 -8.53 -11.33
N MET A 48 -10.52 -9.21 -12.47
CA MET A 48 -9.44 -9.95 -13.12
C MET A 48 -9.25 -9.44 -14.55
N HIS A 49 -8.01 -9.54 -15.03
CA HIS A 49 -7.69 -9.32 -16.43
C HIS A 49 -8.18 -10.47 -17.30
N PHE A 50 -8.63 -10.17 -18.52
CA PHE A 50 -8.87 -11.19 -19.53
C PHE A 50 -7.55 -11.77 -20.02
N ALA A 51 -7.58 -13.02 -20.51
CA ALA A 51 -6.38 -13.68 -21.04
C ALA A 51 -5.66 -12.86 -22.13
N SER A 52 -6.41 -12.14 -22.96
CA SER A 52 -5.87 -11.26 -24.02
C SER A 52 -5.17 -9.99 -23.49
N GLU A 53 -5.45 -9.60 -22.25
CA GLU A 53 -4.84 -8.41 -21.61
C GLU A 53 -3.54 -8.76 -20.88
N ILE A 54 -3.28 -10.06 -20.68
CA ILE A 54 -2.09 -10.54 -20.00
C ILE A 54 -0.95 -10.66 -21.01
N LEU A 55 0.11 -9.88 -20.82
CA LEU A 55 1.34 -10.02 -21.59
C LEU A 55 2.12 -11.24 -21.11
N SER A 56 2.56 -12.08 -22.03
CA SER A 56 3.45 -13.21 -21.73
C SER A 56 4.80 -12.72 -21.23
N ALA A 57 5.39 -13.44 -20.26
CA ALA A 57 6.71 -13.13 -19.71
C ALA A 57 7.81 -13.06 -20.79
N GLU A 58 7.68 -13.82 -21.87
CA GLU A 58 8.64 -13.83 -22.99
C GLU A 58 8.74 -12.49 -23.74
N VAL A 59 7.65 -11.71 -23.75
CA VAL A 59 7.62 -10.36 -24.35
C VAL A 59 8.34 -9.37 -23.45
N LEU A 60 8.34 -9.62 -22.14
CA LEU A 60 9.07 -8.82 -21.17
C LEU A 60 10.54 -9.26 -21.21
N LYS A 61 11.37 -8.52 -21.95
CA LYS A 61 12.84 -8.60 -21.79
C LYS A 61 13.21 -8.09 -20.40
N ASN A 62 12.97 -8.89 -19.37
CA ASN A 62 13.44 -8.60 -18.03
C ASN A 62 14.96 -8.81 -18.01
N GLY A 63 15.70 -7.97 -17.29
CA GLY A 63 17.16 -8.09 -17.16
C GLY A 63 17.59 -9.30 -16.31
N SER A 64 16.81 -10.38 -16.29
CA SER A 64 17.04 -11.57 -15.46
C SER A 64 18.29 -12.35 -15.85
N THR A 65 18.80 -12.13 -17.06
CA THR A 65 20.07 -12.69 -17.54
C THR A 65 21.29 -11.84 -17.15
N THR A 66 21.08 -10.67 -16.55
CA THR A 66 22.19 -9.81 -16.08
C THR A 66 22.72 -10.37 -14.77
N ALA A 67 23.98 -10.81 -14.77
CA ALA A 67 24.66 -11.25 -13.57
C ALA A 67 24.76 -10.09 -12.57
N VAL A 68 24.33 -10.33 -11.33
CA VAL A 68 24.42 -9.39 -10.21
C VAL A 68 25.57 -9.83 -9.31
N SER A 69 26.46 -8.91 -8.91
CA SER A 69 27.52 -9.24 -7.97
C SER A 69 27.02 -9.30 -6.53
N ASP A 70 27.67 -10.11 -5.68
CA ASP A 70 27.35 -10.21 -4.25
C ASP A 70 27.43 -8.85 -3.53
N LYS A 71 28.33 -7.95 -3.97
CA LYS A 71 28.51 -6.62 -3.39
C LYS A 71 27.31 -5.71 -3.71
N GLU A 72 26.83 -5.74 -4.95
CA GLU A 72 25.64 -4.99 -5.38
C GLU A 72 24.40 -5.51 -4.65
N TYR A 73 24.25 -6.83 -4.55
CA TYR A 73 23.14 -7.46 -3.83
C TYR A 73 23.09 -7.04 -2.36
N LYS A 74 24.22 -7.14 -1.63
CA LYS A 74 24.30 -6.73 -0.22
C LYS A 74 24.01 -5.24 -0.03
N MET A 75 24.46 -4.39 -0.96
CA MET A 75 24.20 -2.96 -0.92
C MET A 75 22.71 -2.64 -1.13
N ALA A 76 22.07 -3.31 -2.09
CA ALA A 76 20.63 -3.18 -2.33
C ALA A 76 19.81 -3.64 -1.11
N GLN A 77 20.18 -4.75 -0.48
CA GLN A 77 19.54 -5.22 0.75
C GLN A 77 19.64 -4.21 1.90
N ALA A 78 20.84 -3.66 2.14
CA ALA A 78 21.05 -2.66 3.19
C ALA A 78 20.23 -1.38 2.93
N LEU A 79 20.07 -0.98 1.66
CA LEU A 79 19.22 0.14 1.30
C LEU A 79 17.74 -0.13 1.59
N ILE A 80 17.23 -1.29 1.15
CA ILE A 80 15.84 -1.71 1.41
C ILE A 80 15.57 -1.69 2.92
N GLU A 81 16.46 -2.27 3.72
CA GLU A 81 16.32 -2.28 5.17
C GLU A 81 16.35 -0.87 5.77
N SER A 82 17.17 0.03 5.24
CA SER A 82 17.23 1.42 5.70
C SER A 82 15.96 2.23 5.39
N MET A 83 15.24 1.86 4.32
CA MET A 83 14.01 2.50 3.85
C MET A 83 12.73 1.79 4.32
N THR A 84 12.85 0.60 4.90
CA THR A 84 11.71 -0.19 5.39
C THR A 84 11.05 0.52 6.58
N VAL A 85 9.72 0.62 6.51
CA VAL A 85 8.88 1.17 7.57
C VAL A 85 7.67 0.28 7.80
N SER A 86 7.02 0.42 8.95
CA SER A 86 5.72 -0.22 9.19
C SER A 86 4.66 0.32 8.23
N TRP A 87 3.87 -0.57 7.64
CA TRP A 87 2.78 -0.20 6.76
C TRP A 87 1.65 0.46 7.57
N GLU A 88 1.34 1.72 7.23
CA GLU A 88 0.28 2.50 7.84
C GLU A 88 -0.62 3.04 6.72
N PRO A 89 -1.73 2.35 6.38
CA PRO A 89 -2.60 2.73 5.27
C PRO A 89 -3.12 4.17 5.36
N GLU A 90 -3.37 4.65 6.58
CA GLU A 90 -3.94 5.97 6.86
C GLU A 90 -3.06 7.14 6.41
N LYS A 91 -1.77 6.91 6.17
CA LYS A 91 -0.83 7.91 5.65
C LYS A 91 -1.08 8.24 4.17
N TYR A 92 -1.76 7.35 3.44
CA TYR A 92 -2.03 7.53 2.03
C TYR A 92 -3.42 8.12 1.85
N ARG A 93 -3.49 9.29 1.21
CA ARG A 93 -4.74 9.99 0.94
C ARG A 93 -4.98 10.08 -0.55
N ASP A 94 -6.25 10.15 -0.92
CA ASP A 94 -6.67 10.46 -2.28
C ASP A 94 -6.35 11.93 -2.58
N GLU A 95 -5.16 12.17 -3.16
CA GLU A 95 -4.68 13.50 -3.51
C GLU A 95 -5.60 14.20 -4.51
N TYR A 96 -6.24 13.43 -5.41
CA TYR A 96 -7.19 13.96 -6.36
C TYR A 96 -8.44 14.51 -5.65
N ARG A 97 -9.00 13.73 -4.72
CA ARG A 97 -10.14 14.18 -3.91
C ARG A 97 -9.80 15.44 -3.12
N ASN A 98 -8.62 15.51 -2.51
CA ASN A 98 -8.21 16.68 -1.75
C ASN A 98 -8.03 17.92 -2.65
N ALA A 99 -7.35 17.78 -3.78
CA ALA A 99 -7.17 18.86 -4.74
C ALA A 99 -8.51 19.35 -5.31
N LEU A 100 -9.45 18.45 -5.55
CA LEU A 100 -10.79 18.80 -6.00
C LEU A 100 -11.57 19.59 -4.92
N MET A 101 -11.50 19.17 -3.67
CA MET A 101 -12.14 19.89 -2.55
C MET A 101 -11.54 21.28 -2.37
N GLU A 102 -10.23 21.44 -2.50
CA GLU A 102 -9.56 22.74 -2.45
C GLU A 102 -10.02 23.67 -3.58
N ILE A 103 -10.14 23.16 -4.81
CA ILE A 103 -10.69 23.90 -5.94
C ILE A 103 -12.15 24.31 -5.68
N ILE A 104 -12.97 23.42 -5.12
CA ILE A 104 -14.36 23.72 -4.77
C ILE A 104 -14.43 24.83 -3.72
N GLU A 105 -13.62 24.78 -2.67
CA GLU A 105 -13.55 25.80 -1.63
C GLU A 105 -13.07 27.15 -2.19
N GLN A 106 -12.05 27.16 -3.06
CA GLN A 106 -11.57 28.37 -3.72
C GLN A 106 -12.65 29.01 -4.61
N LYS A 107 -13.41 28.21 -5.37
CA LYS A 107 -14.56 28.69 -6.14
C LYS A 107 -15.69 29.22 -5.25
N ALA A 108 -15.99 28.53 -4.14
CA ALA A 108 -17.00 28.97 -3.19
C ALA A 108 -16.62 30.31 -2.54
N GLN A 109 -15.32 30.54 -2.33
CA GLN A 109 -14.75 31.79 -1.82
C GLN A 109 -14.51 32.86 -2.90
N HIS A 110 -14.98 32.66 -4.14
CA HIS A 110 -14.80 33.59 -5.27
C HIS A 110 -13.32 33.96 -5.57
N LYS A 111 -12.37 33.07 -5.26
CA LYS A 111 -10.95 33.25 -5.60
C LYS A 111 -10.66 32.71 -7.00
N GLU A 112 -9.89 33.47 -7.79
CA GLU A 112 -9.39 32.98 -9.08
C GLU A 112 -8.42 31.82 -8.87
N ILE A 113 -8.63 30.73 -9.61
CA ILE A 113 -7.82 29.52 -9.50
C ILE A 113 -6.61 29.67 -10.42
N THR A 114 -5.44 29.96 -9.85
CA THR A 114 -4.18 29.91 -10.60
C THR A 114 -3.61 28.50 -10.53
N THR A 115 -3.75 27.72 -11.59
CA THR A 115 -3.07 26.41 -11.69
C THR A 115 -1.57 26.66 -11.87
N LYS A 116 -0.79 26.52 -10.79
CA LYS A 116 0.66 26.57 -10.87
C LYS A 116 1.16 25.25 -11.47
N ALA A 117 1.82 25.30 -12.62
CA ALA A 117 2.41 24.13 -13.24
C ALA A 117 3.47 23.50 -12.29
N PRO A 118 3.51 22.16 -12.15
CA PRO A 118 4.55 21.50 -11.38
C PRO A 118 5.93 21.86 -11.95
N ALA A 119 6.90 22.13 -11.08
CA ALA A 119 8.28 22.32 -11.51
C ALA A 119 8.79 21.02 -12.17
N PRO A 120 9.53 21.10 -13.29
CA PRO A 120 10.06 19.92 -13.94
C PRO A 120 10.99 19.16 -12.98
N PRO A 121 10.91 17.82 -12.94
CA PRO A 121 11.81 17.02 -12.11
C PRO A 121 13.26 17.24 -12.54
N ALA A 122 14.18 17.30 -11.57
CA ALA A 122 15.60 17.41 -11.86
C ALA A 122 16.07 16.18 -12.67
N PRO A 123 16.90 16.36 -13.71
CA PRO A 123 17.38 15.26 -14.52
C PRO A 123 18.22 14.31 -13.67
N THR A 124 17.82 13.04 -13.61
CA THR A 124 18.61 11.97 -12.99
C THR A 124 19.45 11.30 -14.08
N ASN A 125 20.79 11.39 -13.95
CA ASN A 125 21.69 10.73 -14.89
C ASN A 125 21.80 9.24 -14.49
N VAL A 126 21.25 8.35 -15.32
CA VAL A 126 21.09 6.91 -15.07
C VAL A 126 22.44 6.15 -15.06
N VAL A 127 23.53 6.80 -15.44
CA VAL A 127 24.83 6.14 -15.71
C VAL A 127 25.63 5.79 -14.45
N ASP A 128 25.26 6.28 -13.26
CA ASP A 128 26.01 5.98 -12.03
C ASP A 128 25.11 5.64 -10.83
N LEU A 129 24.28 4.61 -11.01
CA LEU A 129 23.39 4.11 -9.95
C LEU A 129 24.18 3.68 -8.70
N VAL A 130 25.39 3.11 -8.85
CA VAL A 130 26.20 2.66 -7.71
C VAL A 130 26.63 3.84 -6.83
N LYS A 131 27.05 4.96 -7.42
CA LYS A 131 27.38 6.17 -6.66
C LYS A 131 26.16 6.83 -6.02
N VAL A 132 25.05 6.89 -6.76
CA VAL A 132 23.77 7.42 -6.22
C VAL A 132 23.29 6.59 -5.01
N LEU A 133 23.47 5.28 -5.04
CA LEU A 133 23.15 4.39 -3.92
C LEU A 133 24.08 4.60 -2.71
N GLN A 134 25.38 4.74 -2.94
CA GLN A 134 26.37 5.04 -1.88
C GLN A 134 26.09 6.41 -1.21
N ASP A 135 25.75 7.42 -2.00
CA ASP A 135 25.37 8.74 -1.53
C ASP A 135 24.06 8.71 -0.71
N SER A 136 23.10 7.87 -1.11
CA SER A 136 21.84 7.71 -0.39
C SER A 136 22.02 6.98 0.95
N LEU A 137 22.91 5.96 1.00
CA LEU A 137 23.25 5.24 2.23
C LEU A 137 24.00 6.13 3.24
N SER A 138 24.98 6.90 2.78
CA SER A 138 25.75 7.80 3.64
C SER A 138 24.87 8.92 4.24
N ARG A 139 23.96 9.50 3.44
CA ARG A 139 22.95 10.46 3.94
C ARG A 139 22.04 9.85 5.01
N THR A 140 21.55 8.63 4.78
CA THR A 140 20.64 7.95 5.73
C THR A 140 21.34 7.60 7.05
N GLN A 141 22.60 7.15 6.99
CA GLN A 141 23.43 6.89 8.18
C GLN A 141 23.72 8.18 8.96
N ALA A 142 24.06 9.28 8.28
CA ALA A 142 24.30 10.57 8.92
C ALA A 142 23.04 11.11 9.64
N VAL A 143 21.85 10.92 9.06
CA VAL A 143 20.58 11.30 9.69
C VAL A 143 20.27 10.43 10.91
N ARG A 144 20.54 9.11 10.86
CA ARG A 144 20.41 8.21 12.02
C ARG A 144 21.38 8.58 13.15
N GLN A 145 22.65 8.84 12.85
CA GLN A 145 23.64 9.27 13.85
C GLN A 145 23.28 10.60 14.51
N LYS A 146 22.75 11.56 13.74
CA LYS A 146 22.30 12.85 14.28
C LYS A 146 21.07 12.71 15.19
N ARG A 147 20.16 11.76 14.89
CA ARG A 147 19.00 11.44 15.75
C ARG A 147 19.39 10.68 17.02
N SER A 148 20.42 9.82 16.99
CA SER A 148 20.92 9.15 18.19
C SER A 148 21.78 10.07 19.08
N ALA A 149 22.50 11.03 18.50
CA ALA A 149 23.27 12.02 19.25
C ALA A 149 22.42 13.13 19.90
N ALA A 150 21.18 13.33 19.43
CA ALA A 150 20.25 14.34 19.97
C ALA A 150 19.36 13.84 21.13
N ARG A 151 19.56 12.62 21.64
CA ARG A 151 18.95 12.16 22.89
C ARG A 151 19.95 12.27 24.03
N PRO A 152 19.91 13.33 24.87
CA PRO A 152 20.68 13.32 26.10
C PRO A 152 20.06 12.26 27.04
N GLY A 153 20.89 11.30 27.46
CA GLY A 153 20.56 10.36 28.52
C GLY A 153 20.32 11.11 29.83
N GLY A 154 19.14 10.92 30.43
CA GLY A 154 18.72 11.58 31.66
C GLY A 154 17.64 10.80 32.42
N ARG A 155 18.10 9.86 33.26
CA ARG A 155 17.61 9.45 34.60
C ARG A 155 16.11 9.13 34.89
N ARG A 156 15.92 7.87 35.31
CA ARG A 156 15.27 7.34 36.56
C ARG A 156 13.75 7.53 36.84
N SER A 157 13.11 6.35 36.90
CA SER A 157 12.17 5.83 37.93
C SER A 157 10.90 6.59 38.33
N THR A 158 9.75 5.93 38.15
CA THR A 158 8.61 5.66 39.07
C THR A 158 7.42 5.22 38.19
N GLY A 159 6.54 4.28 38.50
CA GLY A 159 6.34 3.38 39.63
C GLY A 159 5.46 2.21 39.17
N ALA A 160 5.44 1.17 39.99
CA ALA A 160 4.63 -0.03 39.82
C ALA A 160 3.12 0.21 40.06
N LEU A 161 2.34 -0.85 39.76
CA LEU A 161 0.90 -1.06 40.05
C LEU A 161 -0.07 -0.32 39.11
N VAL A 162 -1.10 -0.94 38.52
CA VAL A 162 -2.06 -1.89 39.11
C VAL A 162 -2.54 -2.91 38.07
N LYS A 163 -2.49 -4.18 38.48
CA LYS A 163 -3.13 -5.35 37.88
C LYS A 163 -4.60 -5.37 38.33
N GLN A 164 -5.56 -5.11 37.45
CA GLN A 164 -6.98 -5.29 37.77
C GLN A 164 -7.53 -6.53 37.07
N ARG A 165 -7.60 -7.62 37.86
CA ARG A 165 -8.47 -8.78 37.59
C ARG A 165 -9.92 -8.32 37.69
N ARG A 166 -10.76 -8.66 36.72
CA ARG A 166 -12.17 -8.95 36.97
C ARG A 166 -12.56 -10.27 36.29
N ARG A 167 -13.11 -11.15 37.14
CA ARG A 167 -13.74 -12.46 36.88
C ARG A 167 -14.94 -12.28 35.92
N ALA A 168 -15.14 -13.16 34.96
CA ALA A 168 -15.97 -14.39 35.00
C ALA A 168 -17.50 -14.15 35.02
N GLY A 169 -18.17 -14.90 34.14
CA GLY A 169 -19.62 -14.97 33.87
C GLY A 169 -19.78 -15.14 32.35
N ALA A 170 -19.91 -16.32 31.73
CA ALA A 170 -20.86 -17.42 31.90
C ALA A 170 -22.33 -16.96 31.73
N PHE A 171 -23.09 -17.75 30.97
CA PHE A 171 -24.44 -17.57 30.42
C PHE A 171 -24.48 -16.71 29.13
N GLY A 172 -25.04 -17.16 28.00
CA GLY A 172 -25.69 -18.42 27.61
C GLY A 172 -25.88 -18.41 26.09
#